data_AF-W1Y662-F1
#
_entry.id   AF-W1Y662-F1
#
_cell.length_a   1.000
_cell.length_b   1.000
_cell.length_c   1.000
_cell.angle_alpha   90.00
_cell.angle_beta   90.00
_cell.angle_gamma   90.00
#
_symmetry.space_group_name_H-M   'P 1'
#
loop_
_entity.id
_entity.type
_entity.pdbx_description
1 polymer ?
#
loop_
_entity_poly.entity_id
_entity_poly.type
_entity_poly.pdbx_seq_one_letter_code
_entity_poly.pdbx_strand_id
1 'polypeptide(L)' 'QGKDVAKTIVGMDPYLVKLRTDMWDRYKADVPELEQIPLIGNVNDKTFDVEKVISLNPDVIFMPLYFKDQYESDY' A
#
# COMPACT_ATOMS: atom_id res chain seq x y z
N GLN A 1 11.24 15.11 -10.21
CA GLN A 1 11.64 14.28 -9.06
C GLN A 1 10.56 13.23 -8.83
N GLY A 2 10.89 12.04 -8.30
CA GLY A 2 9.91 11.00 -7.96
C GLY A 2 9.70 9.87 -8.98
N LYS A 3 10.38 9.89 -10.15
CA LYS A 3 10.22 8.82 -11.16
C LYS A 3 10.76 7.46 -10.71
N ASP A 4 11.71 7.44 -9.78
CA ASP A 4 12.28 6.20 -9.24
C ASP A 4 11.52 5.66 -8.02
N VAL A 5 10.38 6.27 -7.64
CA VAL A 5 9.63 5.89 -6.42
C VAL A 5 9.22 4.42 -6.43
N ALA A 6 8.87 3.87 -7.60
CA ALA A 6 8.49 2.47 -7.74
C ALA A 6 9.64 1.48 -7.40
N LYS A 7 10.90 1.93 -7.45
CA LYS A 7 12.05 1.11 -7.06
C LYS A 7 12.22 0.97 -5.54
N THR A 8 11.53 1.81 -4.77
CA THR A 8 11.63 1.86 -3.30
C THR A 8 10.41 1.30 -2.58
N ILE A 9 9.31 1.04 -3.29
CA ILE A 9 8.06 0.54 -2.71
C ILE A 9 7.91 -0.93 -3.12
N VAL A 10 8.02 -1.84 -2.15
CA VAL A 10 7.88 -3.29 -2.40
C VAL A 10 6.44 -3.80 -2.25
N GLY A 11 5.55 -3.00 -1.66
CA GLY A 11 4.12 -3.32 -1.52
C GLY A 11 3.31 -2.07 -1.17
N MET A 12 2.04 -2.04 -1.58
CA MET A 12 1.13 -0.92 -1.30
C MET A 12 -0.27 -1.39 -0.88
N ASP A 13 -1.00 -0.56 -0.15
CA ASP A 13 -2.40 -0.83 0.16
C ASP A 13 -3.30 -0.54 -1.07
N PRO A 14 -4.52 -1.09 -1.16
CA PRO A 14 -5.35 -0.99 -2.35
C PRO A 14 -6.10 0.36 -2.47
N TYR A 15 -6.01 1.27 -1.50
CA TYR A 15 -6.88 2.45 -1.42
C TYR A 15 -6.74 3.36 -2.63
N LEU A 16 -5.51 3.67 -3.07
CA LEU A 16 -5.28 4.54 -4.23
C LEU A 16 -5.90 3.94 -5.51
N VAL A 17 -5.69 2.64 -5.72
CA VAL A 17 -6.19 1.89 -6.89
C VAL A 17 -7.72 1.79 -6.88
N LYS A 18 -8.34 1.58 -5.70
CA LYS A 18 -9.78 1.31 -5.58
C LYS A 18 -10.64 2.56 -5.40
N LEU A 19 -10.15 3.57 -4.68
CA LEU A 19 -10.96 4.68 -4.16
C LEU A 19 -10.51 6.06 -4.66
N ARG A 20 -9.39 6.14 -5.36
CA ARG A 20 -8.82 7.37 -5.94
C ARG A 20 -8.33 7.11 -7.38
N THR A 21 -9.20 6.53 -8.20
CA THR A 21 -8.87 6.04 -9.55
C THR A 21 -8.38 7.15 -10.47
N ASP A 22 -8.90 8.37 -10.33
CA ASP A 22 -8.43 9.56 -11.07
C ASP A 22 -6.97 9.91 -10.76
N MET A 23 -6.59 9.87 -9.48
CA MET A 23 -5.22 10.08 -9.04
C MET A 23 -4.32 8.91 -9.47
N TRP A 24 -4.82 7.68 -9.34
CA TRP A 24 -4.11 6.48 -9.77
C TRP A 24 -3.77 6.52 -11.26
N ASP A 25 -4.76 6.85 -12.10
CA ASP A 25 -4.57 6.95 -13.56
C ASP A 25 -3.55 8.02 -13.92
N ARG A 26 -3.52 9.14 -13.19
CA ARG A 26 -2.50 10.17 -13.37
C ARG A 26 -1.12 9.67 -12.97
N TYR A 27 -0.98 9.04 -11.80
CA TYR A 27 0.33 8.59 -11.32
C TYR A 27 0.92 7.47 -12.16
N LYS A 28 0.12 6.48 -12.57
CA LYS A 28 0.60 5.38 -13.40
C LYS A 28 0.93 5.82 -14.84
N ALA A 29 0.31 6.89 -15.35
CA ALA A 29 0.70 7.48 -16.63
C ALA A 29 2.14 8.04 -16.59
N ASP A 30 2.54 8.61 -15.45
CA ASP A 30 3.88 9.17 -15.26
C ASP A 30 4.91 8.12 -14.78
N VAL A 31 4.47 7.11 -14.02
CA VAL A 31 5.30 6.03 -13.46
C VAL A 31 4.57 4.68 -13.64
N PRO A 32 4.63 4.06 -14.83
CA PRO A 32 3.92 2.81 -15.13
C PRO A 32 4.31 1.63 -14.24
N GLU A 33 5.53 1.64 -13.70
CA GLU A 33 6.04 0.60 -12.80
C GLU A 33 5.23 0.49 -11.49
N LEU A 34 4.45 1.51 -11.14
CA LEU A 34 3.53 1.43 -10.00
C LEU A 34 2.52 0.28 -10.12
N GLU A 35 2.12 -0.09 -11.34
CA GLU A 35 1.18 -1.19 -11.58
C GLU A 35 1.78 -2.58 -11.24
N GLN A 36 3.11 -2.68 -11.13
CA GLN A 36 3.80 -3.93 -10.81
C GLN A 36 3.94 -4.17 -9.31
N ILE A 37 3.70 -3.14 -8.49
CA ILE A 37 3.83 -3.23 -7.04
C ILE A 37 2.67 -4.07 -6.48
N PRO A 38 2.94 -5.14 -5.72
CA PRO A 38 1.91 -6.01 -5.18
C PRO A 38 1.05 -5.30 -4.12
N LEU A 39 -0.26 -5.55 -4.16
CA LEU A 39 -1.18 -5.07 -3.14
C LEU A 39 -1.11 -5.93 -1.88
N ILE A 40 -0.94 -5.32 -0.70
CA ILE A 40 -0.76 -6.03 0.60
C ILE A 40 -2.04 -6.08 1.45
N GLY A 41 -3.16 -5.56 0.92
CA GLY A 41 -4.41 -5.42 1.65
C GLY A 41 -4.47 -4.18 2.54
N ASN A 42 -5.50 -4.08 3.36
CA ASN A 42 -5.73 -2.95 4.25
C ASN A 42 -6.20 -3.44 5.63
N VAL A 43 -5.74 -2.77 6.69
CA VAL A 43 -6.10 -3.07 8.09
C VAL A 43 -7.60 -2.87 8.35
N ASN A 44 -8.17 -1.76 7.87
CA ASN A 44 -9.60 -1.44 8.07
C ASN A 44 -10.53 -2.49 7.45
N ASP A 45 -10.14 -3.03 6.29
CA ASP A 45 -10.94 -4.02 5.56
C ASP A 45 -10.67 -5.46 6.02
N LYS A 46 -9.81 -5.66 7.04
CA LYS A 46 -9.36 -6.99 7.52
C LYS A 46 -8.77 -7.87 6.41
N THR A 47 -8.14 -7.23 5.41
CA THR A 47 -7.50 -7.90 4.26
C THR A 47 -5.98 -7.80 4.30
N PHE A 48 -5.41 -7.14 5.31
CA PHE A 48 -3.97 -7.00 5.47
C PHE A 48 -3.28 -8.36 5.64
N ASP A 49 -2.38 -8.68 4.72
CA ASP A 49 -1.71 -9.99 4.66
C ASP A 49 -0.28 -9.89 5.20
N VAL A 50 -0.11 -10.30 6.45
CA VAL A 50 1.19 -10.24 7.15
C VAL A 50 2.24 -11.14 6.49
N GLU A 51 1.85 -12.36 6.08
CA GLU A 51 2.79 -13.32 5.47
C GLU A 51 3.30 -12.80 4.12
N LYS A 52 2.39 -12.25 3.30
CA LYS A 52 2.76 -11.59 2.05
C LYS A 52 3.69 -10.42 2.30
N VAL A 53 3.40 -9.55 3.27
CA VAL A 53 4.29 -8.42 3.58
C VAL A 53 5.68 -8.89 3.97
N ILE A 54 5.81 -9.90 4.84
CA ILE A 54 7.12 -10.46 5.23
C ILE A 54 7.84 -11.04 4.00
N SER A 55 7.14 -11.72 3.11
CA SER A 55 7.72 -12.32 1.89
C SER A 55 8.33 -11.29 0.92
N LEU A 56 7.88 -10.03 0.98
CA LEU A 56 8.40 -8.93 0.17
C LEU A 56 9.70 -8.34 0.73
N ASN A 57 10.17 -8.83 1.88
CA ASN A 57 11.38 -8.38 2.57
C ASN A 57 11.50 -6.84 2.70
N PRO A 58 10.50 -6.15 3.30
CA PRO A 58 10.52 -4.70 3.44
C PRO A 58 11.49 -4.26 4.54
N ASP A 59 12.17 -3.14 4.34
CA ASP A 59 12.99 -2.51 5.38
C ASP A 59 12.13 -1.79 6.44
N VAL A 60 11.00 -1.20 6.02
CA VAL A 60 10.12 -0.39 6.88
C VAL A 60 8.69 -0.38 6.34
N ILE A 61 7.72 -0.23 7.26
CA ILE A 61 6.31 0.05 6.94
C ILE A 61 5.88 1.35 7.63
N PHE A 62 5.13 2.19 6.92
CA PHE A 62 4.50 3.38 7.48
C PHE A 62 3.02 3.09 7.73
N MET A 63 2.59 3.19 8.98
CA MET A 63 1.21 2.96 9.38
C MET A 63 0.66 4.19 10.11
N PRO A 64 -0.53 4.69 9.73
CA PRO A 64 -1.23 5.70 10.50
C PRO A 64 -1.53 5.24 11.94
N LEU A 65 -1.45 6.16 12.90
CA LEU A 65 -1.64 5.86 14.32
C LEU A 65 -3.02 5.27 14.63
N TYR A 66 -4.06 5.69 13.91
CA TYR A 66 -5.43 5.24 14.13
C TYR A 66 -5.64 3.73 13.85
N PHE A 67 -4.73 3.06 13.14
CA PHE A 67 -4.82 1.60 12.97
C PHE A 67 -4.63 0.84 14.30
N LYS A 68 -3.89 1.43 15.25
CA LYS A 68 -3.78 0.86 16.60
C LYS A 68 -5.12 0.93 17.33
N ASP A 69 -5.75 2.11 17.32
CA ASP A 69 -7.04 2.33 17.98
C ASP A 69 -8.13 1.43 17.35
N GLN A 70 -8.11 1.28 16.03
CA GLN A 70 -9.02 0.36 15.33
C GLN A 70 -8.79 -1.09 15.74
N TYR A 71 -7.54 -1.54 15.83
CA TYR A 71 -7.21 -2.88 16.30
C TYR A 71 -7.71 -3.10 17.74
N GLU A 72 -7.47 -2.17 18.64
CA GLU A 72 -7.93 -2.26 20.04
C GLU A 72 -9.46 -2.27 20.17
N SER A 73 -10.19 -1.63 19.25
CA SER A 73 -11.66 -1.66 19.21
C SER A 73 -12.25 -2.92 18.59
N ASP A 74 -11.48 -3.64 17.77
CA ASP A 74 -11.93 -4.85 17.09
C ASP A 74 -11.88 -6.11 17.99
N TYR A 75 -11.21 -6.01 19.14
CA TYR A 75 -11.05 -7.04 20.18
C TYR A 75 -11.85 -6.69 21.44
#